data_AF-A0A1Z9IQ59-F1
#
_entry.id   AF-A0A1Z9IQ59-F1
#
_cell.length_a   1.000
_cell.length_b   1.000
_cell.length_c   1.000
_cell.angle_alpha   90.00
_cell.angle_beta   90.00
_cell.angle_gamma   90.00
#
_symmetry.space_group_name_H-M   'P 1'
#
loop_
_entity.id
_entity.type
_entity.pdbx_description
1 polymer ?
#
loop_
_entity_poly.entity_id
_entity_poly.type
_entity_poly.pdbx_seq_one_letter_code
_entity_poly.pdbx_strand_id
1 'polypeptide(L)'
;MIKFFIICFILIFIGCGGNKSSGQSEAYYRGEKIYRTVCLSCHNLDPRKVGALAPDIAGSDLELIRSMIMTGKHPEGRIKKWPDHQMAALPNLKDKIPDLHEYLKTFK
;
A
#
# COMPACT_ATOMS: atom_id res chain seq x y z
N MET A 1 17.09 -53.23 -29.21
CA MET A 1 18.13 -52.30 -28.72
C MET A 1 17.46 -50.99 -28.33
N ILE A 2 17.57 -50.62 -27.05
CA ILE A 2 17.79 -49.24 -26.54
C ILE A 2 16.77 -48.18 -27.02
N LYS A 3 15.95 -47.50 -26.23
CA LYS A 3 15.76 -47.28 -24.80
C LYS A 3 14.44 -46.49 -24.75
N PHE A 4 13.44 -46.91 -23.98
CA PHE A 4 12.94 -46.12 -22.85
C PHE A 4 13.57 -44.72 -22.78
N PHE A 5 12.93 -43.72 -23.37
CA PHE A 5 13.20 -42.33 -22.97
C PHE A 5 11.87 -41.58 -22.90
N ILE A 6 11.08 -42.05 -21.94
CA ILE A 6 10.10 -41.26 -21.19
C ILE A 6 10.87 -40.04 -20.66
N ILE A 7 10.82 -38.91 -21.38
CA ILE A 7 11.17 -37.62 -20.80
C ILE A 7 9.88 -37.04 -20.26
N CYS A 8 9.60 -37.43 -19.02
CA CYS A 8 8.72 -36.70 -18.13
C CYS A 8 9.34 -35.32 -17.92
N PHE A 9 8.91 -34.33 -18.70
CA PHE A 9 9.31 -32.94 -18.52
C PHE A 9 8.53 -32.39 -17.31
N ILE A 10 8.90 -32.86 -16.12
CA ILE A 10 8.42 -32.32 -14.84
C ILE A 10 9.08 -30.95 -14.69
N LEU A 11 8.38 -29.90 -15.11
CA LEU A 11 8.70 -28.54 -14.75
C LEU A 11 8.37 -28.35 -13.27
N ILE A 12 9.35 -28.68 -12.43
CA ILE A 12 9.38 -28.33 -11.01
C ILE A 12 9.57 -26.81 -10.92
N PHE A 13 8.48 -26.05 -10.90
CA PHE A 13 8.49 -24.68 -10.38
C PHE A 13 8.41 -24.73 -8.84
N ILE A 14 9.51 -25.12 -8.19
CA ILE A 14 9.72 -24.75 -6.78
C ILE A 14 10.29 -23.33 -6.79
N GLY A 15 9.41 -22.37 -6.97
CA GLY A 15 9.67 -20.97 -6.68
C GLY A 15 9.39 -20.69 -5.21
N CYS A 16 10.26 -21.12 -4.29
CA CYS A 16 10.25 -20.58 -2.93
C CYS A 16 10.85 -19.17 -2.99
N GLY A 17 9.96 -18.18 -3.06
CA GLY A 17 10.31 -16.77 -3.09
C GLY A 17 11.07 -16.33 -1.84
N GLY A 18 12.38 -16.14 -2.00
CA GLY A 18 13.07 -14.90 -1.65
C GLY A 18 13.20 -14.54 -0.17
N ASN A 19 14.43 -14.65 0.33
CA ASN A 19 14.93 -14.01 1.55
C ASN A 19 14.39 -12.58 1.74
N LYS A 20 13.63 -12.34 2.82
CA LYS A 20 13.13 -11.02 3.21
C LYS A 20 14.23 -10.24 3.92
N SER A 21 15.05 -9.51 3.15
CA SER A 21 16.22 -8.79 3.66
C SER A 21 15.94 -7.42 4.28
N SER A 22 14.70 -7.14 4.71
CA SER A 22 14.43 -5.99 5.57
C SER A 22 13.20 -6.35 6.41
N GLY A 23 13.29 -6.16 7.73
CA GLY A 23 12.38 -6.70 8.77
C GLY A 23 10.93 -6.24 8.73
N GLN A 24 10.43 -5.83 7.57
CA GLN A 24 9.05 -5.44 7.30
C GLN A 24 8.27 -6.59 6.65
N SER A 25 6.94 -6.52 6.75
CA SER A 25 6.03 -7.53 6.18
C SER A 25 5.87 -7.39 4.66
N GLU A 26 5.35 -8.41 3.96
CA GLU A 26 5.01 -8.26 2.53
C GLU A 26 3.95 -7.18 2.30
N ALA A 27 3.03 -7.02 3.25
CA ALA A 27 1.99 -6.01 3.20
C ALA A 27 2.58 -4.60 3.21
N TYR A 28 3.64 -4.37 4.01
CA TYR A 28 4.40 -3.12 3.98
C TYR A 28 4.91 -2.82 2.57
N TYR A 29 5.60 -3.75 1.91
CA TYR A 29 6.18 -3.49 0.59
C TYR A 29 5.11 -3.27 -0.50
N ARG A 30 3.98 -3.98 -0.40
CA ARG A 30 2.83 -3.71 -1.29
C ARG A 30 2.24 -2.32 -1.03
N GLY A 31 2.12 -1.91 0.23
CA GLY A 31 1.67 -0.58 0.62
C GLY A 31 2.60 0.52 0.13
N GLU A 32 3.91 0.35 0.32
CA GLU A 32 4.95 1.27 -0.17
C GLU A 32 4.83 1.46 -1.68
N LYS A 33 4.73 0.35 -2.43
CA LYS A 33 4.58 0.42 -3.89
C LYS A 33 3.39 1.27 -4.30
N ILE A 34 2.25 1.10 -3.65
CA ILE A 34 1.02 1.85 -3.96
C ILE A 34 1.16 3.32 -3.56
N TYR A 35 1.74 3.58 -2.39
CA TYR A 35 2.01 4.94 -1.93
C TYR A 35 2.84 5.71 -2.96
N ARG A 36 3.92 5.08 -3.41
CA ARG A 36 4.86 5.68 -4.37
C ARG A 36 4.27 5.92 -5.75
N THR A 37 3.33 5.08 -6.20
CA THR A 37 2.77 5.20 -7.55
C THR A 37 1.50 6.02 -7.62
N VAL A 38 0.71 6.08 -6.55
CA VAL A 38 -0.61 6.73 -6.55
C VAL A 38 -0.64 7.97 -5.65
N CYS A 39 -0.13 7.85 -4.42
CA CYS A 39 -0.33 8.86 -3.38
C CYS A 39 0.62 10.07 -3.50
N LEU A 40 1.81 9.88 -4.08
CA LEU A 40 2.83 10.95 -4.26
C LEU A 40 2.42 12.09 -5.19
N SER A 41 1.34 11.92 -5.95
CA SER A 41 0.80 13.00 -6.79
C SER A 41 0.36 14.21 -5.96
N CYS A 42 -0.11 13.97 -4.72
CA CYS A 42 -0.57 15.02 -3.81
C CYS A 42 0.20 15.04 -2.48
N HIS A 43 0.55 13.85 -1.95
CA HIS A 43 1.30 13.71 -0.70
C HIS A 43 2.81 13.75 -0.93
N ASN A 44 3.56 13.94 0.16
CA ASN A 44 5.02 14.00 0.12
C ASN A 44 5.64 12.60 -0.06
N LEU A 45 6.91 12.51 -0.50
CA LEU A 45 7.67 11.26 -0.49
C LEU A 45 7.84 10.70 0.93
N ASP A 46 8.05 11.57 1.90
CA ASP A 46 8.07 11.23 3.32
C ASP A 46 6.67 11.48 3.92
N PRO A 47 5.90 10.44 4.32
CA PRO A 47 4.54 10.60 4.83
C PRO A 47 4.39 11.51 6.05
N ARG A 48 5.50 11.82 6.75
CA ARG A 48 5.55 12.73 7.91
C ARG A 48 5.59 14.21 7.50
N LYS A 49 5.75 14.49 6.21
CA LYS A 49 5.85 15.84 5.68
C LYS A 49 4.60 16.19 4.88
N VAL A 50 4.26 17.48 4.91
CA VAL A 50 3.21 18.05 4.07
C VAL A 50 3.58 17.87 2.59
N GLY A 51 2.62 17.43 1.79
CA GLY A 51 2.75 17.28 0.35
C GLY A 51 2.43 18.57 -0.40
N ALA A 52 2.49 18.52 -1.74
CA ALA A 52 2.19 19.66 -2.57
C ALA A 52 0.71 20.09 -2.48
N LEU A 53 -0.21 19.12 -2.33
CA LEU A 53 -1.66 19.32 -2.37
C LEU A 53 -2.41 18.56 -1.27
N ALA A 54 -1.71 17.92 -0.33
CA ALA A 54 -2.33 17.16 0.74
C ALA A 54 -1.48 17.17 2.03
N PRO A 55 -2.09 16.98 3.21
CA PRO A 55 -1.38 16.99 4.48
C PRO A 55 -0.46 15.77 4.66
N ASP A 56 0.35 15.79 5.71
CA ASP A 56 1.07 14.61 6.20
C ASP A 56 0.07 13.53 6.69
N ILE A 57 0.39 12.27 6.40
CA ILE A 57 -0.49 11.11 6.67
C ILE A 57 0.22 9.94 7.35
N ALA A 58 1.43 10.18 7.87
CA ALA A 58 2.13 9.23 8.74
C ALA A 58 1.23 8.76 9.89
N GLY A 59 1.28 7.46 10.20
CA GLY A 59 0.56 6.88 11.32
C GLY A 59 -0.97 6.86 11.20
N SER A 60 -1.54 7.24 10.04
CA SER A 60 -2.99 7.24 9.83
C SER A 60 -3.60 5.88 10.13
N ASP A 61 -4.66 5.85 10.93
CA ASP A 61 -5.35 4.60 11.27
C ASP A 61 -6.14 4.01 10.10
N LEU A 62 -6.45 2.73 10.20
CA LEU A 62 -7.14 1.97 9.15
C LEU A 62 -8.50 2.56 8.75
N GLU A 63 -9.23 3.13 9.71
CA GLU A 63 -10.57 3.69 9.47
C GLU A 63 -10.48 5.00 8.68
N LEU A 64 -9.55 5.88 9.06
CA LEU A 64 -9.27 7.11 8.33
C LEU A 64 -8.84 6.78 6.89
N ILE A 65 -7.88 5.86 6.71
CA ILE A 65 -7.43 5.45 5.37
C ILE A 65 -8.60 4.91 4.55
N ARG A 66 -9.43 4.04 5.14
CA ARG A 66 -10.61 3.49 4.47
C ARG A 66 -11.58 4.59 4.05
N SER A 67 -11.93 5.51 4.95
CA SER A 67 -12.91 6.56 4.65
C SER A 67 -12.40 7.48 3.53
N MET A 68 -11.15 7.91 3.61
CA MET A 68 -10.54 8.77 2.60
C MET A 68 -10.46 8.06 1.26
N ILE A 69 -9.98 6.81 1.19
CA ILE A 69 -9.89 6.06 -0.08
C ILE A 69 -11.27 5.79 -0.68
N MET A 70 -12.25 5.39 0.13
CA MET A 70 -13.56 4.99 -0.41
C MET A 70 -14.43 6.19 -0.78
N THR A 71 -14.30 7.31 -0.07
CA THR A 71 -15.27 8.42 -0.17
C THR A 71 -14.64 9.80 -0.32
N GLY A 72 -13.34 9.95 -0.08
CA GLY A 72 -12.68 11.25 0.01
C GLY A 72 -13.09 12.08 1.23
N LYS A 73 -13.88 11.52 2.15
CA LYS A 73 -14.42 12.23 3.31
C LYS A 73 -13.73 11.79 4.60
N HIS A 74 -13.47 12.77 5.45
CA HIS A 74 -13.00 12.53 6.79
C HIS A 74 -14.10 11.83 7.62
N PRO A 75 -13.78 10.81 8.44
CA PRO A 75 -14.74 10.21 9.35
C PRO A 75 -15.35 11.23 10.30
N GLU A 76 -16.62 11.02 10.66
CA GLU A 76 -17.39 11.89 11.56
C GLU A 76 -16.71 12.06 12.92
N GLY A 77 -16.86 13.23 13.53
CA GLY A 77 -16.28 13.55 14.84
C GLY A 77 -14.76 13.72 14.85
N ARG A 78 -14.05 13.52 13.73
CA ARG A 78 -12.61 13.77 13.64
C ARG A 78 -12.29 15.08 12.94
N ILE A 79 -11.28 15.77 13.46
CA ILE A 79 -10.82 17.07 12.96
C ILE A 79 -10.04 16.87 11.66
N LYS A 80 -10.45 17.56 10.60
CA LYS A 80 -9.69 17.64 9.35
C LYS A 80 -8.44 18.49 9.56
N LYS A 81 -7.29 18.01 9.11
CA LYS A 81 -6.08 18.85 9.05
C LYS A 81 -6.27 20.05 8.11
N TRP A 82 -6.82 19.81 6.91
CA TRP A 82 -7.15 20.86 5.93
C TRP A 82 -8.66 20.86 5.66
N PRO A 83 -9.41 21.87 6.14
CA PRO A 83 -10.87 21.86 6.08
C PRO A 83 -11.44 22.04 4.66
N ASP A 84 -10.76 22.85 3.84
CA ASP A 84 -11.25 23.27 2.51
C ASP A 84 -10.74 22.38 1.36
N HIS A 85 -9.90 21.39 1.66
CA HIS A 85 -9.32 20.50 0.66
C HIS A 85 -9.92 19.10 0.79
N GLN A 86 -10.24 18.49 -0.35
CA GLN A 86 -10.82 17.16 -0.41
C GLN A 86 -9.99 16.24 -1.28
N MET A 87 -9.65 15.07 -0.75
CA MET A 87 -9.03 14.01 -1.53
C MET A 87 -10.07 13.40 -2.49
N ALA A 88 -9.69 13.15 -3.74
CA ALA A 88 -10.52 12.37 -4.65
C ALA A 88 -10.69 10.94 -4.10
N ALA A 89 -11.88 10.36 -4.26
CA ALA A 89 -12.12 8.97 -3.91
C ALA A 89 -11.36 8.04 -4.89
N LEU A 90 -10.76 6.99 -4.35
CA LEU A 90 -9.98 5.99 -5.07
C LEU A 90 -10.52 4.57 -4.77
N PRO A 91 -11.82 4.28 -5.01
CA PRO A 91 -12.44 3.02 -4.60
C PRO A 91 -11.83 1.77 -5.26
N ASN A 92 -11.11 1.94 -6.37
CA ASN A 92 -10.31 0.89 -7.00
C ASN A 92 -9.17 0.36 -6.11
N LEU A 93 -8.78 1.10 -5.05
CA LEU A 93 -7.78 0.69 -4.06
C LEU A 93 -8.39 -0.01 -2.82
N LYS A 94 -9.69 -0.30 -2.81
CA LYS A 94 -10.40 -0.92 -1.67
C LYS A 94 -9.64 -2.09 -1.05
N ASP A 95 -9.18 -3.03 -1.87
CA ASP A 95 -8.51 -4.25 -1.39
C ASP A 95 -7.05 -4.02 -0.99
N LYS A 96 -6.55 -2.78 -1.13
CA LYS A 96 -5.19 -2.38 -0.79
C LYS A 96 -5.10 -1.53 0.47
N ILE A 97 -6.25 -1.14 1.03
CA ILE A 97 -6.33 -0.39 2.29
C ILE A 97 -5.49 -1.03 3.41
N PRO A 98 -5.51 -2.36 3.64
CA PRO A 98 -4.70 -2.97 4.68
C PRO A 98 -3.19 -2.84 4.45
N ASP A 99 -2.75 -2.98 3.19
CA ASP A 99 -1.34 -2.84 2.82
C ASP A 99 -0.87 -1.38 3.01
N LEU A 100 -1.69 -0.40 2.61
CA LEU A 100 -1.40 1.02 2.84
C LEU A 100 -1.33 1.37 4.33
N HIS A 101 -2.24 0.83 5.15
CA HIS A 101 -2.18 1.00 6.60
C HIS A 101 -0.90 0.38 7.19
N GLU A 102 -0.52 -0.81 6.72
CA GLU A 102 0.72 -1.47 7.14
C GLU A 102 1.96 -0.63 6.84
N TYR A 103 1.98 0.04 5.69
CA TYR A 103 3.05 0.96 5.33
C TYR A 103 3.01 2.24 6.18
N LEU A 104 1.88 2.93 6.26
CA LEU A 104 1.80 4.24 6.91
C LEU A 104 1.99 4.18 8.43
N LYS A 105 1.62 3.07 9.09
CA LYS A 105 1.78 2.91 10.55
C LYS A 105 3.24 2.83 11.00
N THR A 106 4.20 2.57 10.10
CA THR A 106 5.63 2.50 10.47
C THR A 106 6.27 3.87 10.63
N PHE A 107 5.59 4.94 10.21
CA PHE A 107 6.05 6.31 10.33
C PHE A 107 5.50 6.91 11.63
N LYS A 108 6.42 7.34 12.51
CA LYS A 108 6.13 8.06 13.75
C LYS A 108 6.08 9.56 13.52
#